data_AF-A0A920PL98-F1
#
_entry.id   AF-A0A920PL98-F1
#
_cell.length_a   1.000
_cell.length_b   1.000
_cell.length_c   1.000
_cell.angle_alpha   90.00
_cell.angle_beta   90.00
_cell.angle_gamma   90.00
#
_symmetry.space_group_name_H-M   'P 1'
#
loop_
_entity.id
_entity.type
_entity.pdbx_description
1 polymer ?
#
loop_
_entity_poly.entity_id
_entity_poly.type
_entity_poly.pdbx_seq_one_letter_code
_entity_poly.pdbx_strand_id
1 'polypeptide(L)' 'MQISAELHGMWNLSESLIICQALDEIGMRWIEDPVFLTNPTGIQELKRSVRSRIAMGETEGCR' A
#
# COMPACT_ATOMS: atom_id res chain seq x y z
N MET A 1 12.41 16.97 -0.96
CA MET A 1 11.56 16.39 -2.04
C MET A 1 10.64 15.38 -1.39
N GLN A 2 9.35 15.31 -1.74
CA GLN A 2 8.44 14.29 -1.21
C GLN A 2 8.03 13.36 -2.34
N ILE A 3 8.23 12.06 -2.11
CA ILE A 3 7.97 11.01 -3.10
C ILE A 3 6.78 10.18 -2.60
N SER A 4 5.98 9.70 -3.54
CA SER A 4 4.77 8.91 -3.32
C SER A 4 4.70 7.84 -4.40
N ALA A 5 4.10 6.69 -4.09
CA ALA A 5 4.06 5.56 -4.99
C ALA A 5 2.64 5.00 -5.09
N GLU A 6 2.22 4.63 -6.29
CA GLU A 6 0.95 3.95 -6.59
C GLU A 6 1.28 2.55 -7.14
N LEU A 7 0.59 1.53 -6.63
CA LEU A 7 0.81 0.12 -6.91
C LEU A 7 -0.35 -0.54 -7.69
N HIS A 8 -1.45 0.17 -7.91
CA HIS A 8 -2.62 -0.21 -8.73
C HIS A 8 -3.24 -1.57 -8.34
N GLY A 9 -3.05 -2.00 -7.10
CA GLY A 9 -3.52 -3.30 -6.62
C GLY A 9 -3.04 -4.51 -7.43
N MET A 10 -1.95 -4.37 -8.20
CA MET A 10 -1.47 -5.43 -9.10
C MET A 10 -0.73 -6.56 -8.37
N TRP A 11 -0.36 -6.34 -7.11
CA TRP A 11 0.52 -7.21 -6.34
C TRP A 11 -0.26 -8.06 -5.33
N ASN A 12 0.24 -9.27 -5.08
CA ASN A 12 -0.30 -10.09 -4.00
C ASN A 12 0.16 -9.58 -2.62
N LEU A 13 -0.45 -10.06 -1.53
CA LEU A 13 -0.17 -9.57 -0.17
C LEU A 13 1.32 -9.65 0.21
N SER A 14 1.99 -10.77 -0.11
CA SER A 14 3.39 -10.99 0.24
C SER A 14 4.32 -10.04 -0.53
N GLU A 15 4.07 -9.85 -1.83
CA GLU A 15 4.81 -8.90 -2.67
C GLU A 15 4.59 -7.46 -2.20
N SER A 16 3.34 -7.12 -1.89
CA SER A 16 2.96 -5.80 -1.37
C SER A 16 3.71 -5.47 -0.09
N LEU A 17 3.87 -6.44 0.82
CA LEU A 17 4.62 -6.25 2.07
C LEU A 17 6.10 -5.94 1.81
N ILE A 18 6.73 -6.68 0.90
CA ILE A 18 8.14 -6.48 0.54
C ILE A 18 8.33 -5.09 -0.09
N ILE A 19 7.47 -4.74 -1.05
CA ILE A 19 7.53 -3.44 -1.73
C ILE A 19 7.28 -2.30 -0.75
N CYS A 20 6.26 -2.41 0.09
CA CYS A 20 5.93 -1.36 1.06
C CYS A 20 7.06 -1.16 2.08
N GLN A 21 7.73 -2.23 2.54
CA GLN A 21 8.89 -2.10 3.43
C GLN A 21 10.06 -1.39 2.75
N ALA A 22 10.38 -1.76 1.51
CA ALA A 22 11.43 -1.08 0.75
C ALA A 22 11.10 0.40 0.50
N LEU A 23 9.83 0.72 0.23
CA LEU A 23 9.35 2.09 0.08
C LEU A 23 9.39 2.87 1.41
N ASP A 24 9.18 2.20 2.54
CA ASP A 24 9.27 2.80 3.88
C ASP A 24 10.70 3.26 4.18
N GLU A 25 11.72 2.47 3.79
CA GLU A 25 13.14 2.83 3.94
C GLU A 25 13.54 4.07 3.15
N ILE A 26 12.89 4.31 2.01
CA ILE A 26 13.13 5.49 1.16
C ILE A 26 12.48 6.76 1.78
N GLY A 27 11.58 6.59 2.76
CA GLY A 27 10.87 7.69 3.40
C GLY A 27 9.70 8.21 2.54
N MET A 28 8.93 7.29 1.95
CA MET A 28 7.74 7.65 1.18
C MET A 28 6.73 8.41 2.04
N ARG A 29 6.12 9.44 1.43
CA ARG A 29 5.05 10.19 2.09
C ARG A 29 3.77 9.35 2.20
N TRP A 30 3.43 8.66 1.11
CA TRP A 30 2.28 7.77 1.04
C TRP A 30 2.45 6.74 -0.08
N ILE A 31 1.79 5.59 0.12
CA ILE A 31 1.73 4.47 -0.80
C ILE A 31 0.25 4.23 -1.10
N GLU A 32 -0.13 4.23 -2.37
CA GLU A 32 -1.50 4.03 -2.84
C GLU A 32 -1.72 2.60 -3.33
N ASP A 33 -2.93 2.09 -3.08
CA ASP A 33 -3.47 0.79 -3.49
C ASP A 33 -2.43 -0.34 -3.56
N PRO A 34 -1.73 -0.65 -2.45
CA PRO A 34 -0.67 -1.65 -2.43
C PRO A 34 -1.16 -3.06 -2.77
N VAL A 35 -2.40 -3.36 -2.40
CA VAL A 35 -3.05 -4.66 -2.64
C VAL A 35 -4.49 -4.42 -3.09
N PHE A 36 -5.00 -5.28 -3.98
CA PHE A 36 -6.40 -5.25 -4.38
C PHE A 36 -7.33 -5.53 -3.19
N LEU A 37 -8.40 -4.73 -3.04
CA LEU A 37 -9.21 -4.63 -1.83
C LEU A 37 -10.19 -5.82 -1.57
N THR A 38 -9.93 -6.97 -2.17
CA THR A 38 -10.69 -8.21 -1.93
C THR A 38 -10.28 -8.92 -0.64
N ASN A 39 -9.18 -8.52 0.01
CA ASN A 39 -8.69 -9.13 1.24
C ASN A 39 -8.51 -8.11 2.39
N PRO A 40 -9.56 -7.84 3.19
CA PRO A 40 -9.49 -6.88 4.30
C PRO A 40 -8.48 -7.29 5.39
N THR A 41 -8.19 -8.58 5.55
CA THR A 41 -7.17 -9.07 6.50
C THR A 41 -5.77 -8.65 6.05
N GLY A 42 -5.47 -8.78 4.76
CA GLY A 42 -4.17 -8.37 4.21
C GLY A 42 -3.89 -6.88 4.37
N ILE A 43 -4.91 -6.04 4.27
CA ILE A 43 -4.79 -4.59 4.48
C ILE A 43 -4.43 -4.27 5.93
N GLN A 44 -5.02 -4.99 6.90
CA GLN A 44 -4.66 -4.79 8.31
C GLN A 44 -3.21 -5.19 8.59
N GLU A 45 -2.72 -6.27 7.98
CA GLU A 45 -1.33 -6.68 8.10
C GLU A 45 -0.38 -5.64 7.49
N LEU A 46 -0.66 -5.18 6.27
CA LEU A 46 0.10 -4.11 5.62
C LEU A 46 0.16 -2.85 6.48
N LYS A 47 -0.98 -2.39 7.02
CA LYS A 47 -1.03 -1.22 7.92
C LYS A 47 -0.23 -1.40 9.21
N ARG A 48 -0.01 -2.63 9.67
CA ARG A 48 0.84 -2.92 10.84
C ARG A 48 2.33 -3.02 10.48
N SER A 49 2.63 -3.38 9.24
CA SER A 49 4.00 -3.65 8.78
C SER A 49 4.75 -2.42 8.27
N VAL A 50 4.08 -1.34 7.89
CA VAL A 50 4.73 -0.11 7.41
C VAL A 50 4.34 1.14 8.20
N ARG A 51 5.27 2.09 8.29
CA ARG A 51 5.07 3.38 8.95
C ARG A 51 4.52 4.44 8.00
N SER A 52 4.81 4.29 6.71
CA SER A 52 4.29 5.11 5.61
C SER A 52 2.77 5.07 5.55
N ARG A 53 2.16 6.21 5.19
CA ARG A 53 0.70 6.31 5.09
C ARG A 53 0.22 5.52 3.89
N ILE A 54 -0.71 4.60 4.11
CA ILE A 54 -1.37 3.88 3.02
C ILE A 54 -2.63 4.66 2.63
N ALA A 55 -2.72 5.09 1.37
CA ALA A 55 -3.96 5.57 0.78
C ALA A 55 -4.60 4.44 -0.04
N MET A 56 -5.92 4.48 -0.15
CA MET A 56 -6.71 3.56 -0.96
C MET A 56 -7.72 4.41 -1.69
N GLY A 57 -7.46 4.71 -2.97
CA GLY A 57 -8.19 5.71 -3.74
C GLY A 57 -9.07 5.08 -4.80
N GLU A 58 -8.53 4.11 -5.54
CA GLU A 58 -9.23 3.48 -6.67
C GLU A 58 -10.41 2.60 -6.22
N THR A 59 -10.43 2.19 -4.95
CA THR A 59 -11.45 1.26 -4.46
C THR A 59 -12.64 1.93 -3.75
N GLU A 60 -12.48 3.16 -3.26
CA GLU A 60 -13.62 3.92 -2.70
C GLU A 60 -14.47 4.59 -3.81
N GLY A 61 -13.90 4.77 -5.01
CA GLY A 61 -14.59 5.32 -6.18
C GLY A 61 -15.48 4.33 -6.94
N CYS A 62 -15.43 3.04 -6.58
CA CYS A 62 -16.25 1.98 -7.19
C CYS A 62 -17.51 1.67 -6.34
N ARG A 63 -18.06 2.69 -5.67
CA ARG A 63 -19.29 2.62 -4.89
C ARG A 63 -20.41 3.44 -5.50
#